data_AF-A0A7V1Q2W3-F1
#
_entry.id   AF-A0A7V1Q2W3-F1
#
_cell.length_a   1.000
_cell.length_b   1.000
_cell.length_c   1.000
_cell.angle_alpha   90.00
_cell.angle_beta   90.00
_cell.angle_gamma   90.00
#
_symmetry.space_group_name_H-M   'P 1'
#
loop_
_entity.id
_entity.type
_entity.pdbx_description
1 polymer ?
#
loop_
_entity_poly.entity_id
_entity_poly.type
_entity_poly.pdbx_seq_one_letter_code
_entity_poly.pdbx_strand_id
1 'polypeptide(L)'
;MNRERALKAFHGQMTDRIPHWEIISCPDAIEYITGIDPWQHPRLAQKALVERYAIDLYTLPAEDTPLPRPPNGVVYEDAEGRKTVRWGWDHTWHWDWGHRFKSVEDVLRYQPLEHWDYREMDPIGIDLSPPEEELARRFQEQVERDRAANGNLCLEEAMVREMAEVGRDMPGYFFCVGNHLTWDLPPEGVKAYFDAAEKYGVRSR
;
A
#
# COMPACT_ATOMS: atom_id res chain seq x y z
N MET A 1 2.37 -16.21 -14.56
CA MET A 1 3.08 -15.67 -13.39
C MET A 1 2.96 -16.64 -12.23
N ASN A 2 4.09 -17.10 -11.70
CA ASN A 2 4.13 -18.18 -10.70
C ASN A 2 4.23 -17.58 -9.29
N ARG A 3 3.23 -17.82 -8.44
CA ARG A 3 3.20 -17.38 -7.03
C ARG A 3 3.90 -18.35 -6.07
N GLU A 4 4.57 -19.37 -6.61
CA GLU A 4 5.24 -20.40 -5.82
C GLU A 4 6.27 -19.81 -4.84
N ARG A 5 6.99 -18.75 -5.23
CA ARG A 5 7.94 -18.08 -4.32
C ARG A 5 7.23 -17.42 -3.13
N ALA A 6 6.17 -16.66 -3.37
CA ALA A 6 5.35 -16.11 -2.29
C ALA A 6 4.71 -17.20 -1.42
N LEU A 7 4.19 -18.29 -2.02
CA LEU A 7 3.59 -19.40 -1.27
C LEU A 7 4.62 -20.08 -0.35
N LYS A 8 5.84 -20.35 -0.86
CA LYS A 8 6.95 -20.87 -0.04
C LYS A 8 7.22 -19.95 1.15
N ALA A 9 7.31 -18.65 0.92
CA ALA A 9 7.56 -17.68 1.98
C ALA A 9 6.42 -17.63 3.02
N PHE A 10 5.15 -17.67 2.60
CA PHE A 10 4.00 -17.78 3.52
C PHE A 10 4.03 -19.05 4.37
N HIS A 11 4.61 -20.13 3.85
CA HIS A 11 4.83 -21.38 4.58
C HIS A 11 6.14 -21.40 5.39
N GLY A 12 6.84 -20.27 5.51
CA GLY A 12 8.10 -20.17 6.25
C GLY A 12 9.25 -20.92 5.60
N GLN A 13 9.17 -21.21 4.30
CA GLN A 13 10.23 -21.88 3.54
C GLN A 13 11.15 -20.84 2.91
N MET A 14 12.45 -21.11 2.97
CA MET A 14 13.45 -20.24 2.37
C MET A 14 13.34 -20.28 0.83
N THR A 15 13.40 -19.10 0.22
CA THR A 15 13.40 -18.92 -1.24
C THR A 15 14.80 -18.53 -1.72
N ASP A 16 15.04 -18.63 -3.03
CA ASP A 16 16.28 -18.18 -3.67
C ASP A 16 16.40 -16.65 -3.74
N ARG A 17 15.27 -15.96 -3.65
CA ARG A 17 15.15 -14.50 -3.62
C ARG A 17 14.06 -14.08 -2.64
N ILE A 18 14.23 -12.95 -1.95
CA ILE A 18 13.19 -12.29 -1.16
C ILE A 18 11.97 -12.02 -2.07
N PRO A 19 10.79 -12.61 -1.79
CA PRO A 19 9.60 -12.33 -2.57
C PRO A 19 9.18 -10.86 -2.44
N HIS A 20 8.50 -10.34 -3.46
CA HIS A 20 8.12 -8.94 -3.56
C HIS A 20 6.59 -8.78 -3.59
N TRP A 21 6.07 -7.93 -2.72
CA TRP A 21 4.68 -7.49 -2.72
C TRP A 21 4.63 -5.97 -2.86
N GLU A 22 3.91 -5.45 -3.86
CA GLU A 22 3.66 -4.02 -3.96
C GLU A 22 2.22 -3.65 -4.25
N ILE A 23 1.82 -2.48 -3.76
CA ILE A 23 0.63 -1.75 -4.21
C ILE A 23 1.10 -0.52 -5.00
N ILE A 24 1.03 -0.64 -6.32
CA ILE A 24 1.62 0.33 -7.24
C ILE A 24 0.54 1.34 -7.64
N SER A 25 0.57 2.49 -6.98
CA SER A 25 -0.38 3.59 -7.16
C SER A 25 0.28 4.79 -7.84
N CYS A 26 1.21 4.53 -8.75
CA CYS A 26 2.00 5.54 -9.45
C CYS A 26 1.97 5.29 -10.96
N PRO A 27 0.94 5.80 -11.68
CA PRO A 27 0.81 5.65 -13.13
C PRO A 27 2.05 6.16 -13.88
N ASP A 28 2.61 7.30 -13.46
CA ASP A 28 3.77 7.91 -14.11
C ASP A 28 5.02 7.00 -14.02
N ALA A 29 5.23 6.34 -12.87
CA ALA A 29 6.29 5.34 -12.74
C ALA A 29 6.05 4.11 -13.60
N ILE A 30 4.80 3.65 -13.72
CA ILE A 30 4.44 2.52 -14.59
C ILE A 30 4.73 2.87 -16.04
N GLU A 31 4.30 4.04 -16.51
CA GLU A 31 4.56 4.51 -17.87
C GLU A 31 6.06 4.63 -18.13
N TYR A 32 6.80 5.28 -17.22
CA TYR A 32 8.24 5.45 -17.33
C TYR A 32 9.00 4.13 -17.42
N ILE A 33 8.62 3.13 -16.62
CA ILE A 33 9.32 1.85 -16.58
C ILE A 33 8.93 0.95 -17.76
N THR A 34 7.66 0.97 -18.17
CA THR A 34 7.15 0.01 -19.16
C THR A 34 7.07 0.57 -20.57
N GLY A 35 7.05 1.89 -20.71
CA GLY A 35 6.79 2.60 -21.97
C GLY A 35 5.34 2.48 -22.45
N ILE A 36 4.42 1.96 -21.62
CA ILE A 36 3.01 1.76 -21.95
C ILE A 36 2.19 2.77 -21.18
N ASP A 37 1.32 3.52 -21.89
CA ASP A 37 0.39 4.45 -21.25
C ASP A 37 -0.62 3.68 -20.37
N PRO A 38 -0.53 3.81 -19.03
CA PRO A 38 -1.39 3.08 -18.10
C PRO A 38 -2.83 3.57 -18.11
N TRP A 39 -3.12 4.74 -18.69
CA TRP A 39 -4.48 5.25 -18.80
C TRP A 39 -5.22 4.65 -19.99
N GLN A 40 -4.49 4.27 -21.04
CA GLN A 40 -5.07 3.57 -22.20
C GLN A 40 -5.05 2.05 -22.02
N HIS A 41 -4.03 1.52 -21.34
CA HIS A 41 -3.83 0.08 -21.16
C HIS A 41 -3.43 -0.26 -19.72
N PRO A 42 -4.32 -0.05 -18.73
CA PRO A 42 -3.99 -0.12 -17.30
C PRO A 42 -3.52 -1.51 -16.85
N ARG A 43 -4.13 -2.58 -17.36
CA ARG A 43 -3.76 -3.95 -17.02
C ARG A 43 -2.47 -4.35 -17.73
N LEU A 44 -2.31 -4.05 -19.01
CA LEU A 44 -1.11 -4.36 -19.79
C LEU A 44 0.11 -3.66 -19.19
N ALA A 45 -0.01 -2.36 -18.87
CA ALA A 45 1.08 -1.58 -18.29
C ALA A 45 1.49 -2.13 -16.91
N GLN A 46 0.53 -2.34 -16.00
CA GLN A 46 0.84 -2.91 -14.69
C GLN A 46 1.40 -4.34 -14.80
N LYS A 47 0.84 -5.17 -15.68
CA LYS A 47 1.33 -6.53 -15.91
C LYS A 47 2.78 -6.53 -16.43
N ALA A 48 3.11 -5.63 -17.34
CA ALA A 48 4.48 -5.50 -17.86
C ALA A 48 5.47 -5.11 -16.75
N LEU A 49 5.10 -4.20 -15.85
CA LEU A 49 5.91 -3.82 -14.69
C LEU A 49 6.13 -5.01 -13.75
N VAL A 50 5.03 -5.68 -13.41
CA VAL A 50 5.00 -6.83 -12.51
C VAL A 50 5.82 -8.01 -13.06
N GLU A 51 5.77 -8.26 -14.37
CA GLU A 51 6.59 -9.27 -15.03
C GLU A 51 8.07 -8.87 -15.09
N ARG A 52 8.36 -7.59 -15.37
CA ARG A 52 9.72 -7.06 -15.48
C ARG A 52 10.52 -7.25 -14.19
N TYR A 53 9.93 -6.96 -13.04
CA TYR A 53 10.60 -7.13 -11.74
C TYR A 53 10.21 -8.42 -11.01
N ALA A 54 9.45 -9.31 -11.68
CA ALA A 54 8.94 -10.55 -11.12
C ALA A 54 8.25 -10.34 -9.76
N ILE A 55 7.37 -9.34 -9.64
CA ILE A 55 6.62 -9.05 -8.41
C ILE A 55 5.69 -10.25 -8.11
N ASP A 56 5.74 -10.79 -6.89
CA ASP A 56 5.03 -12.02 -6.53
C ASP A 56 3.58 -11.79 -6.12
N LEU A 57 3.36 -10.70 -5.38
CA LEU A 57 2.06 -10.27 -4.90
C LEU A 57 1.76 -8.88 -5.41
N TYR A 58 0.64 -8.75 -6.10
CA TYR A 58 0.27 -7.56 -6.81
C TYR A 58 -1.24 -7.60 -7.06
N THR A 59 -1.82 -6.44 -7.28
CA THR A 59 -3.17 -6.28 -7.80
C THR A 59 -3.06 -5.86 -9.26
N LEU A 60 -3.85 -6.49 -10.14
CA LEU A 60 -4.02 -6.04 -11.52
C LEU A 60 -5.50 -5.74 -11.74
N PRO A 61 -5.85 -4.71 -12.53
CA PRO A 61 -7.17 -4.58 -13.11
C PRO A 61 -7.55 -5.86 -13.86
N ALA A 62 -8.83 -6.26 -13.78
CA ALA A 62 -9.32 -7.44 -14.47
C ALA A 62 -9.23 -7.30 -16.00
N GLU A 63 -9.41 -6.07 -16.50
CA GLU A 63 -9.49 -5.72 -17.92
C GLU A 63 -8.56 -4.55 -18.25
N ASP A 64 -8.30 -4.36 -19.55
CA ASP A 64 -7.52 -3.25 -20.10
C ASP A 64 -8.39 -2.04 -20.50
N THR A 65 -9.57 -1.92 -19.90
CA THR A 65 -10.50 -0.85 -20.19
C THR A 65 -9.86 0.51 -19.83
N PRO A 66 -9.78 1.46 -20.78
CA PRO A 66 -9.16 2.77 -20.52
C PRO A 66 -9.75 3.48 -19.32
N LEU A 67 -8.89 4.10 -18.52
CA LEU A 67 -9.27 4.87 -17.35
C LEU A 67 -9.21 6.37 -17.65
N PRO A 68 -10.19 7.16 -17.20
CA PRO A 68 -10.12 8.61 -17.34
C PRO A 68 -8.95 9.13 -16.50
N ARG A 69 -8.11 9.97 -17.11
CA ARG A 69 -7.07 10.72 -16.39
C ARG A 69 -7.74 11.76 -15.49
N PRO A 70 -7.44 11.78 -14.18
CA PRO A 70 -7.98 12.83 -13.33
C PRO A 70 -7.45 14.20 -13.72
N PRO A 71 -8.26 15.27 -13.56
CA PRO A 71 -7.85 16.60 -13.97
C PRO A 71 -6.59 17.04 -13.23
N ASN A 72 -5.84 17.96 -13.83
CA ASN A 72 -4.66 18.54 -13.18
C ASN A 72 -5.07 19.25 -11.88
N GLY A 73 -4.48 18.84 -10.76
CA GLY A 73 -4.80 19.35 -9.44
C GLY A 73 -4.42 18.36 -8.34
N VAL A 74 -4.56 18.79 -7.09
CA VAL A 74 -4.38 17.92 -5.92
C VAL A 74 -5.68 17.81 -5.12
N VAL A 75 -6.55 18.81 -5.20
CA VAL A 75 -7.82 18.90 -4.49
C VAL A 75 -8.94 19.06 -5.50
N TYR A 76 -10.02 18.32 -5.31
CA TYR A 76 -11.17 18.22 -6.20
C TYR A 76 -12.46 18.35 -5.38
N GLU A 77 -13.56 18.71 -6.03
CA GLU A 77 -14.90 18.71 -5.44
C GLU A 77 -15.78 17.69 -6.17
N ASP A 78 -16.48 16.85 -5.41
CA ASP A 78 -17.43 15.88 -5.95
C ASP A 78 -18.81 16.50 -6.27
N ALA A 79 -19.74 15.69 -6.77
CA ALA A 79 -21.08 16.16 -7.17
C ALA A 79 -21.90 16.75 -6.01
N GLU A 80 -21.56 16.39 -4.76
CA GLU A 80 -22.19 16.90 -3.55
C GLU A 80 -21.43 18.11 -2.95
N GLY A 81 -20.41 18.61 -3.64
CA GLY A 81 -19.58 19.75 -3.21
C GLY A 81 -18.56 19.41 -2.12
N ARG A 82 -18.27 18.12 -1.92
CA ARG A 82 -17.32 17.66 -0.90
C ARG A 82 -15.92 17.60 -1.49
N LYS A 83 -14.93 17.98 -0.69
CA LYS A 83 -13.53 17.97 -1.11
C LYS A 83 -12.92 16.58 -1.02
N THR A 84 -12.23 16.18 -2.08
CA THR A 84 -11.39 14.97 -2.17
C THR A 84 -10.00 15.36 -2.66
N VAL A 85 -9.01 14.49 -2.49
CA VAL A 85 -7.64 14.74 -2.98
C VAL A 85 -7.14 13.63 -3.88
N ARG A 86 -6.11 13.90 -4.68
CA ARG A 86 -5.51 12.90 -5.59
C ARG A 86 -4.98 11.70 -4.80
N TRP A 87 -5.44 10.49 -5.13
CA TRP A 87 -4.98 9.25 -4.53
C TRP A 87 -4.73 8.18 -5.60
N GLY A 88 -3.48 8.11 -6.04
CA GLY A 88 -3.04 7.06 -6.92
C GLY A 88 -3.64 7.15 -8.32
N TRP A 89 -4.45 6.16 -8.65
CA TRP A 89 -5.20 6.11 -9.90
C TRP A 89 -6.39 7.07 -9.93
N ASP A 90 -6.92 7.47 -8.77
CA ASP A 90 -8.17 8.21 -8.65
C ASP A 90 -8.10 9.29 -7.55
N HIS A 91 -9.19 9.47 -6.79
CA HIS A 91 -9.34 10.42 -5.69
C HIS A 91 -9.49 9.68 -4.35
N THR A 92 -9.20 10.35 -3.24
CA THR A 92 -9.55 9.87 -1.91
C THR A 92 -11.07 9.82 -1.74
N TRP A 93 -11.51 9.03 -0.77
CA TRP A 93 -12.87 9.14 -0.23
C TRP A 93 -13.04 10.45 0.55
N HIS A 94 -14.29 10.72 0.94
CA HIS A 94 -14.63 11.84 1.81
C HIS A 94 -14.59 11.44 3.28
N TRP A 95 -13.99 12.28 4.12
CA TRP A 95 -14.15 12.19 5.57
C TRP A 95 -15.28 13.11 6.03
N ASP A 96 -16.36 12.52 6.52
CA ASP A 96 -17.54 13.25 7.03
C ASP A 96 -17.31 13.77 8.47
N TRP A 97 -16.32 14.64 8.62
CA TRP A 97 -15.95 15.20 9.92
C TRP A 97 -16.99 16.25 10.36
N GLY A 98 -17.53 16.09 11.56
CA GLY A 98 -18.51 17.05 12.12
C GLY A 98 -19.95 16.88 11.61
N HIS A 99 -20.28 15.85 10.82
CA HIS A 99 -21.69 15.51 10.58
C HIS A 99 -22.38 15.03 11.85
N ARG A 100 -21.69 14.16 12.60
CA ARG A 100 -22.25 13.51 13.80
C ARG A 100 -22.11 14.35 15.06
N PHE A 101 -21.12 15.24 15.14
CA PHE A 101 -20.85 16.08 16.30
C PHE A 101 -20.88 17.56 15.90
N LYS A 102 -21.87 18.31 16.37
CA LYS A 102 -22.11 19.72 15.99
C LYS A 102 -21.61 20.72 17.03
N SER A 103 -21.29 20.24 18.23
CA SER A 103 -20.81 21.03 19.35
C SER A 103 -19.77 20.26 20.15
N VAL A 104 -19.00 21.00 20.98
CA VAL A 104 -18.12 20.38 21.98
C VAL A 104 -18.95 19.49 22.91
N GLU A 105 -20.16 19.93 23.29
CA GLU A 105 -21.09 19.14 24.09
C GLU A 105 -21.49 17.82 23.44
N ASP A 106 -21.65 17.75 22.11
CA ASP A 106 -21.94 16.48 21.42
C ASP A 106 -20.76 15.51 21.49
N VAL A 107 -19.53 16.03 21.36
CA VAL A 107 -18.30 15.24 21.52
C VAL A 107 -18.16 14.75 22.97
N LEU A 108 -18.45 15.61 23.95
CA LEU A 108 -18.36 15.28 25.37
C LEU A 108 -19.46 14.32 25.82
N ARG A 109 -20.63 14.36 25.18
CA ARG A 109 -21.74 13.42 25.45
C ARG A 109 -21.57 12.10 24.72
N TYR A 110 -20.78 12.06 23.65
CA TYR A 110 -20.53 10.84 22.90
C TYR A 110 -19.98 9.78 23.84
N GLN A 111 -20.71 8.68 23.95
CA GLN A 111 -20.26 7.50 24.66
C GLN A 111 -19.72 6.53 23.60
N PRO A 112 -18.42 6.60 23.25
CA PRO A 112 -17.83 5.63 22.31
C PRO A 112 -18.01 4.19 22.80
N LEU A 113 -18.11 4.01 24.12
CA LEU A 113 -18.35 2.73 24.76
C LEU A 113 -19.80 2.22 24.67
N GLU A 114 -20.72 3.00 24.11
CA GLU A 114 -22.07 2.54 23.75
C GLU A 114 -22.18 2.25 22.24
N HIS A 115 -21.19 2.71 21.46
CA HIS A 115 -21.14 2.59 20.02
C HIS A 115 -19.83 1.94 19.58
N TRP A 116 -19.75 0.64 19.81
CA TRP A 116 -18.55 -0.15 19.54
C TRP A 116 -18.51 -0.78 18.15
N ASP A 117 -19.66 -0.85 17.48
CA ASP A 117 -19.75 -1.36 16.13
C ASP A 117 -19.56 -0.22 15.14
N TYR A 118 -18.36 -0.11 14.55
CA TYR A 118 -18.03 0.91 13.55
C TYR A 118 -18.07 0.37 12.12
N ARG A 119 -18.78 -0.75 11.88
CA ARG A 119 -18.89 -1.35 10.54
C ARG A 119 -19.60 -0.46 9.53
N GLU A 120 -20.45 0.47 9.98
CA GLU A 120 -21.04 1.49 9.11
C GLU A 120 -20.10 2.66 8.77
N MET A 121 -18.95 2.78 9.43
CA MET A 121 -18.08 3.95 9.31
C MET A 121 -16.87 3.64 8.43
N ASP A 122 -16.87 4.12 7.20
CA ASP A 122 -15.75 4.05 6.27
C ASP A 122 -14.64 5.06 6.67
N PRO A 123 -13.35 4.68 6.78
CA PRO A 123 -12.75 3.36 6.53
C PRO A 123 -12.54 2.49 7.77
N ILE A 124 -13.09 2.87 8.93
CA ILE A 124 -12.88 2.15 10.20
C ILE A 124 -13.40 0.72 10.09
N GLY A 125 -14.66 0.52 9.70
CA GLY A 125 -15.19 -0.79 9.31
C GLY A 125 -15.02 -1.94 10.31
N ILE A 126 -14.66 -1.67 11.58
CA ILE A 126 -14.29 -2.68 12.58
C ILE A 126 -15.20 -2.63 13.80
N ASP A 127 -15.34 -3.78 14.47
CA ASP A 127 -16.06 -3.94 15.73
C ASP A 127 -15.07 -3.88 16.91
N LEU A 128 -15.27 -2.87 17.75
CA LEU A 128 -14.50 -2.57 18.95
C LEU A 128 -15.18 -3.07 20.23
N SER A 129 -16.27 -3.85 20.14
CA SER A 129 -16.94 -4.41 21.33
C SER A 129 -16.15 -5.45 22.15
N PRO A 130 -15.07 -6.08 21.63
CA PRO A 130 -14.24 -6.98 22.43
C PRO A 130 -13.56 -6.29 23.64
N PRO A 131 -13.17 -7.06 24.69
CA PRO A 131 -12.51 -6.53 25.88
C PRO A 131 -11.21 -5.76 25.58
N GLU A 132 -10.88 -4.78 26.42
CA GLU A 132 -9.71 -3.89 26.26
C GLU A 132 -8.39 -4.65 26.07
N GLU A 133 -8.18 -5.73 26.82
CA GLU A 133 -6.96 -6.55 26.70
C GLU A 133 -6.85 -7.25 25.34
N GLU A 134 -7.99 -7.60 24.74
CA GLU A 134 -8.04 -8.23 23.43
C GLU A 134 -7.89 -7.20 22.30
N LEU A 135 -8.41 -5.99 22.46
CA LEU A 135 -8.17 -4.88 21.53
C LEU A 135 -6.74 -4.37 21.62
N ALA A 136 -6.19 -4.23 22.83
CA ALA A 136 -4.81 -3.84 23.08
C ALA A 136 -3.84 -4.88 22.53
N ARG A 137 -4.14 -6.18 22.65
CA ARG A 137 -3.36 -7.24 22.00
C ARG A 137 -3.39 -7.12 20.47
N ARG A 138 -4.56 -6.93 19.86
CA ARG A 138 -4.71 -6.76 18.40
C ARG A 138 -4.00 -5.52 17.88
N PHE A 139 -4.14 -4.40 18.59
CA PHE A 139 -3.51 -3.14 18.23
C PHE A 139 -1.99 -3.18 18.45
N GLN A 140 -1.51 -3.76 19.54
CA GLN A 140 -0.07 -3.85 19.80
C GLN A 140 0.61 -4.89 18.89
N GLU A 141 -0.06 -5.97 18.51
CA GLU A 141 0.40 -6.89 17.45
C GLU A 141 0.50 -6.17 16.09
N GLN A 142 -0.43 -5.25 15.79
CA GLN A 142 -0.39 -4.45 14.58
C GLN A 142 0.71 -3.36 14.64
N VAL A 143 0.84 -2.65 15.76
CA VAL A 143 1.82 -1.57 15.96
C VAL A 143 3.25 -2.10 16.04
N GLU A 144 3.53 -3.21 16.71
CA GLU A 144 4.88 -3.81 16.71
C GLU A 144 5.25 -4.36 15.33
N ARG A 145 4.27 -4.89 14.58
CA ARG A 145 4.45 -5.30 13.18
C ARG A 145 4.79 -4.12 12.27
N ASP A 146 4.15 -2.97 12.47
CA ASP A 146 4.28 -1.81 11.59
C ASP A 146 5.46 -0.89 11.99
N ARG A 147 5.84 -0.87 13.28
CA ARG A 147 6.98 -0.10 13.83
C ARG A 147 8.33 -0.82 13.66
N ALA A 148 8.34 -2.15 13.64
CA ALA A 148 9.49 -2.92 13.13
C ALA A 148 9.70 -2.72 11.62
N ALA A 149 8.64 -2.36 10.89
CA ALA A 149 8.67 -2.24 9.43
C ALA A 149 9.17 -0.89 8.89
N ASN A 150 9.26 0.20 9.69
CA ASN A 150 9.41 1.55 9.11
C ASN A 150 10.32 2.54 9.91
N GLY A 151 11.45 2.08 10.45
CA GLY A 151 12.47 2.98 11.01
C GLY A 151 13.23 3.78 9.93
N ASN A 152 13.20 5.12 10.07
CA ASN A 152 13.89 6.18 9.29
C ASN A 152 14.81 5.77 8.13
N LEU A 153 14.56 6.30 6.92
CA LEU A 153 15.53 7.09 6.09
C LEU A 153 14.99 7.35 4.67
N CYS A 154 15.64 8.28 3.95
CA CYS A 154 15.74 8.32 2.49
C CYS A 154 17.17 7.88 2.19
N LEU A 155 17.27 6.70 1.57
CA LEU A 155 18.43 5.85 1.40
C LEU A 155 18.04 4.79 0.34
N GLU A 156 17.38 5.09 -0.78
CA GLU A 156 16.60 4.05 -1.51
C GLU A 156 17.38 2.77 -1.83
N GLU A 157 18.64 2.86 -2.30
CA GLU A 157 19.48 1.68 -2.49
C GLU A 157 19.99 1.08 -1.17
N ALA A 158 20.41 1.93 -0.22
CA ALA A 158 20.99 1.50 1.05
C ALA A 158 19.94 0.90 2.01
N MET A 159 18.72 1.43 2.01
CA MET A 159 17.52 0.88 2.66
C MET A 159 17.11 -0.40 2.00
N VAL A 160 17.02 -0.47 0.67
CA VAL A 160 16.68 -1.74 0.02
C VAL A 160 17.75 -2.79 0.31
N ARG A 161 19.03 -2.40 0.38
CA ARG A 161 20.11 -3.29 0.81
C ARG A 161 19.96 -3.69 2.28
N GLU A 162 19.65 -2.77 3.19
CA GLU A 162 19.44 -3.05 4.61
C GLU A 162 18.21 -3.95 4.83
N MET A 163 17.10 -3.66 4.17
CA MET A 163 15.92 -4.52 4.07
C MET A 163 16.30 -5.92 3.56
N ALA A 164 17.16 -5.99 2.54
CA ALA A 164 17.64 -7.26 2.01
C ALA A 164 18.53 -7.99 3.02
N GLU A 165 19.38 -7.30 3.76
CA GLU A 165 20.25 -7.86 4.81
C GLU A 165 19.43 -8.40 5.98
N VAL A 166 18.44 -7.63 6.46
CA VAL A 166 17.49 -8.06 7.50
C VAL A 166 16.68 -9.27 7.02
N GLY A 167 16.15 -9.19 5.80
CA GLY A 167 15.30 -10.22 5.22
C GLY A 167 16.03 -11.48 4.80
N ARG A 168 17.36 -11.44 4.62
CA ARG A 168 18.16 -12.50 3.96
C ARG A 168 17.96 -13.88 4.57
N ASP A 169 17.94 -13.96 5.89
CA ASP A 169 17.81 -15.23 6.63
C ASP A 169 16.40 -15.44 7.20
N MET A 170 15.44 -14.59 6.82
CA MET A 170 14.05 -14.67 7.25
C MET A 170 13.16 -15.24 6.13
N PRO A 171 12.71 -16.49 6.19
CA PRO A 171 12.01 -17.13 5.07
C PRO A 171 10.64 -16.50 4.73
N GLY A 172 10.01 -15.80 5.68
CA GLY A 172 8.73 -15.11 5.48
C GLY A 172 8.83 -13.62 5.19
N TYR A 173 10.04 -13.08 4.97
CA TYR A 173 10.24 -11.66 4.69
C TYR A 173 9.93 -11.34 3.24
N PHE A 174 9.13 -10.29 3.01
CA PHE A 174 8.80 -9.74 1.70
C PHE A 174 9.35 -8.33 1.57
N PHE A 175 9.83 -7.96 0.39
CA PHE A 175 9.90 -6.54 0.05
C PHE A 175 8.50 -5.99 -0.12
N CYS A 176 8.24 -4.84 0.49
CA CYS A 176 7.02 -4.08 0.36
C CYS A 176 7.29 -2.67 0.88
N VAL A 177 6.84 -1.64 0.16
CA VAL A 177 6.69 -0.30 0.75
C VAL A 177 5.49 -0.34 1.70
N GLY A 178 5.61 0.23 2.91
CA GLY A 178 4.61 0.09 3.98
C GLY A 178 3.19 0.58 3.66
N ASN A 179 2.96 1.19 2.50
CA ASN A 179 1.64 1.58 2.01
C ASN A 179 1.58 1.47 0.47
N HIS A 180 1.33 2.57 -0.24
CA HIS A 180 1.35 2.62 -1.70
C HIS A 180 2.63 3.32 -2.18
N LEU A 181 3.15 2.87 -3.33
CA LEU A 181 3.97 3.75 -4.17
C LEU A 181 3.04 4.84 -4.72
N THR A 182 3.06 6.04 -4.13
CA THR A 182 2.09 7.09 -4.39
C THR A 182 2.33 7.79 -5.73
N TRP A 183 1.27 8.43 -6.24
CA TRP A 183 1.22 9.03 -7.57
C TRP A 183 2.23 10.17 -7.78
N ASP A 184 2.66 10.80 -6.70
CA ASP A 184 3.57 11.95 -6.69
C ASP A 184 5.04 11.56 -6.54
N LEU A 185 5.35 10.26 -6.39
CA LEU A 185 6.73 9.79 -6.35
C LEU A 185 7.42 10.00 -7.71
N PRO A 186 8.68 10.47 -7.74
CA PRO A 186 9.46 10.55 -8.97
C PRO A 186 9.58 9.17 -9.64
N PRO A 187 9.22 9.03 -10.93
CA PRO A 187 9.31 7.78 -11.66
C PRO A 187 10.70 7.11 -11.60
N GLU A 188 11.76 7.91 -11.63
CA GLU A 188 13.15 7.47 -11.53
C GLU A 188 13.46 6.86 -10.17
N GLY A 189 12.92 7.43 -9.09
CA GLY A 189 13.06 6.93 -7.73
C GLY A 189 12.35 5.58 -7.55
N VAL A 190 11.13 5.46 -8.07
CA VAL A 190 10.39 4.19 -8.08
C VAL A 190 11.14 3.12 -8.87
N LYS A 191 11.72 3.48 -10.02
CA LYS A 191 12.55 2.56 -10.80
C LYS A 191 13.79 2.14 -10.02
N ALA A 192 14.50 3.08 -9.39
CA ALA A 192 15.71 2.80 -8.61
C ALA A 192 15.41 1.85 -7.44
N TYR A 193 14.27 2.01 -6.77
CA TYR A 193 13.78 1.08 -5.75
C TYR A 193 13.63 -0.35 -6.30
N PHE A 194 12.96 -0.53 -7.43
CA PHE A 194 12.77 -1.86 -8.04
C PHE A 194 14.09 -2.47 -8.53
N ASP A 195 14.96 -1.67 -9.16
CA ASP A 195 16.29 -2.13 -9.58
C ASP A 195 17.14 -2.59 -8.38
N ALA A 196 17.09 -1.85 -7.27
CA ALA A 196 17.78 -2.22 -6.04
C ALA A 196 17.20 -3.51 -5.43
N ALA A 197 15.88 -3.68 -5.43
CA ALA A 197 15.22 -4.89 -4.92
C ALA A 197 15.62 -6.11 -5.75
N GLU A 198 15.71 -5.95 -7.07
CA GLU A 198 16.21 -6.98 -7.98
C GLU A 198 17.67 -7.33 -7.70
N LYS A 199 18.51 -6.32 -7.47
CA LYS A 199 19.95 -6.49 -7.20
C LYS A 199 20.23 -7.16 -5.87
N TYR A 200 19.60 -6.70 -4.79
CA TYR A 200 19.93 -7.11 -3.42
C TYR A 200 19.04 -8.24 -2.88
N GLY A 201 17.87 -8.47 -3.47
CA GLY A 201 16.93 -9.48 -3.01
C GLY A 201 17.37 -10.93 -3.18
N VAL A 202 18.45 -11.19 -3.92
CA VAL A 202 18.96 -12.55 -4.12
C VAL A 202 19.55 -13.08 -2.81
N ARG A 203 19.08 -14.26 -2.39
CA ARG A 203 19.59 -15.00 -1.22
C ARG A 203 20.63 -16.02 -1.71
N SER A 204 21.73 -15.54 -2.28
CA SER A 204 22.90 -16.39 -2.53
C SER A 204 23.60 -16.70 -1.20
N ARG A 205 24.00 -17.96 -1.03
CA ARG A 205 25.04 -18.33 -0.06
C ARG A 205 26.40 -17.87 -0.53
#